data_AF-X1QUZ6-F1
#
_entry.id   AF-X1QUZ6-F1
#
_cell.length_a   1.000
_cell.length_b   1.000
_cell.length_c   1.000
_cell.angle_alpha   90.00
_cell.angle_beta   90.00
_cell.angle_gamma   90.00
#
_symmetry.space_group_name_H-M   'P 1'
#
loop_
_entity.id
_entity.type
_entity.pdbx_description
1 polymer ?
#
loop_
_entity_poly.entity_id
_entity_poly.type
_entity_poly.pdbx_seq_one_letter_code
_entity_poly.pdbx_strand_id
1 'polypeptide(L)'
;MIKKRSKESYYGNTPEARRRQRANLIPGYSWDKRNRKKLRLDHWWELSALKDKQSIFEAYENKRSYEDIPKEGLKGRDYLNNWWGELALESKISIYKKAMSGLTKESRLEIYKDMGECLKKKLEKGI
;
A
#
# COMPACT_ATOMS: atom_id res chain seq x y z
N MET A 1 31.85 -24.75 -5.13
CA MET A 1 31.81 -23.62 -6.08
C MET A 1 31.29 -22.37 -5.38
N ILE A 2 32.17 -21.43 -5.03
CA ILE A 2 31.77 -20.12 -4.50
C ILE A 2 31.38 -19.25 -5.69
N LYS A 3 30.09 -18.93 -5.84
CA LYS A 3 29.60 -17.98 -6.86
C LYS A 3 30.21 -16.60 -6.57
N LYS A 4 31.35 -16.27 -7.19
CA LYS A 4 31.91 -14.92 -7.17
C LYS A 4 30.96 -14.00 -7.95
N ARG A 5 30.21 -13.17 -7.22
CA ARG A 5 29.38 -12.11 -7.81
C ARG A 5 30.32 -11.09 -8.47
N SER A 6 30.12 -10.77 -9.74
CA SER A 6 30.93 -9.75 -10.41
C SER A 6 30.75 -8.39 -9.71
N LYS A 7 31.84 -7.62 -9.69
CA LYS A 7 31.95 -6.29 -9.06
C LYS A 7 30.93 -5.27 -9.61
N GLU A 8 30.38 -5.53 -10.80
CA GLU A 8 29.31 -4.75 -11.43
C GLU A 8 27.97 -4.84 -10.70
N SER A 9 27.73 -5.89 -9.90
CA SER A 9 26.48 -5.99 -9.13
C SER A 9 26.40 -5.00 -7.95
N TYR A 10 27.52 -4.37 -7.57
CA TYR A 10 27.57 -3.45 -6.43
C TYR A 10 27.12 -2.02 -6.78
N TYR A 11 27.28 -1.61 -8.04
CA TYR A 11 26.80 -0.33 -8.53
C TYR A 11 25.83 -0.58 -9.67
N GLY A 12 24.53 -0.39 -9.40
CA GLY A 12 23.48 -0.40 -10.42
C GLY A 12 23.79 0.58 -11.55
N ASN A 13 24.54 0.11 -12.55
CA ASN A 13 25.06 0.93 -13.64
C ASN A 13 24.19 0.85 -14.90
N THR A 14 23.00 0.24 -14.78
CA THR A 14 22.00 0.31 -15.84
C THR A 14 21.52 1.75 -16.00
N PRO A 15 21.23 2.19 -17.24
CA PRO A 15 20.69 3.53 -17.49
C PRO A 15 19.44 3.83 -16.65
N GLU A 16 18.61 2.82 -16.39
CA GLU A 16 17.44 2.94 -15.53
C GLU A 16 17.79 3.19 -14.06
N ALA A 17 18.77 2.48 -13.50
CA ALA A 17 19.21 2.68 -12.13
C ALA A 17 19.81 4.09 -11.94
N ARG A 18 20.60 4.57 -12.91
CA ARG A 18 21.10 5.95 -12.94
C ARG A 18 19.97 6.98 -13.04
N ARG A 19 18.94 6.75 -13.87
CA ARG A 19 17.74 7.61 -13.91
C ARG A 19 17.01 7.66 -12.57
N ARG A 20 16.80 6.51 -11.92
CA ARG A 20 16.13 6.45 -10.61
C ARG A 20 16.93 7.16 -9.51
N GLN A 21 18.26 6.99 -9.51
CA GLN A 21 19.14 7.71 -8.59
C GLN A 21 19.06 9.22 -8.81
N ARG A 22 19.13 9.69 -10.06
CA ARG A 22 18.97 11.11 -10.41
C ARG A 22 17.60 11.64 -10.03
N ALA A 23 16.54 10.87 -10.25
CA ALA A 23 15.19 11.27 -9.85
C ALA A 23 15.05 11.45 -8.33
N ASN A 24 15.67 10.57 -7.52
CA ASN A 24 15.68 10.71 -6.06
C ASN A 24 16.41 11.98 -5.57
N LEU A 25 17.29 12.58 -6.38
CA LEU A 25 18.02 13.81 -6.06
C LEU A 25 17.23 15.07 -6.43
N ILE A 26 16.10 14.96 -7.15
CA ILE A 26 15.27 16.10 -7.52
C ILE A 26 14.44 16.54 -6.30
N PRO A 27 14.58 17.79 -5.83
CA PRO A 27 13.73 18.34 -4.77
C PRO A 27 12.26 18.24 -5.18
N GLY A 28 11.41 17.71 -4.29
CA GLY A 28 9.98 17.46 -4.58
C GLY A 28 9.65 16.05 -5.09
N TYR A 29 10.62 15.30 -5.64
CA TYR A 29 10.37 13.92 -6.08
C TYR A 29 10.08 12.97 -4.90
N SER A 30 10.74 13.19 -3.75
CA SER A 30 10.48 12.43 -2.52
C SER A 30 9.08 12.70 -1.96
N TRP A 31 8.63 13.96 -2.01
CA TRP A 31 7.29 14.39 -1.62
C TRP A 31 6.23 13.79 -2.55
N ASP A 32 6.43 13.86 -3.86
CA ASP A 32 5.57 13.25 -4.87
C ASP A 32 5.48 11.73 -4.67
N LYS A 33 6.61 11.05 -4.44
CA LYS A 33 6.64 9.61 -4.14
C LYS A 33 5.87 9.27 -2.86
N ARG A 34 5.98 10.09 -1.80
CA ARG A 34 5.25 9.90 -0.55
C ARG A 34 3.75 10.09 -0.76
N ASN A 35 3.33 11.11 -1.50
CA ASN A 35 1.93 11.38 -1.80
C ASN A 35 1.30 10.35 -2.72
N ARG A 36 1.99 9.94 -3.80
CA ARG A 36 1.55 8.83 -4.64
C ARG A 36 1.35 7.57 -3.80
N LYS A 37 2.26 7.29 -2.86
CA LYS A 37 2.14 6.13 -1.96
C LYS A 37 0.93 6.25 -1.05
N LYS A 38 0.69 7.41 -0.45
CA LYS A 38 -0.52 7.68 0.35
C LYS A 38 -1.79 7.46 -0.48
N LEU A 39 -1.86 8.05 -1.68
CA LEU A 39 -2.99 7.89 -2.61
C LEU A 39 -3.24 6.42 -2.98
N ARG A 40 -2.19 5.62 -3.20
CA ARG A 40 -2.36 4.17 -3.48
C ARG A 40 -3.07 3.46 -2.33
N LEU A 41 -2.63 3.75 -1.10
CA LEU A 41 -3.13 3.09 0.10
C LEU A 41 -4.55 3.56 0.43
N ASP A 42 -4.82 4.85 0.29
CA ASP A 42 -6.17 5.40 0.46
C ASP A 42 -7.12 4.80 -0.58
N HIS A 43 -6.66 4.60 -1.81
CA HIS A 43 -7.50 3.99 -2.83
C HIS A 43 -7.74 2.49 -2.62
N TRP A 44 -6.71 1.75 -2.19
CA TRP A 44 -6.89 0.36 -1.76
C TRP A 44 -7.95 0.26 -0.66
N TRP A 45 -7.91 1.19 0.31
CA TRP A 45 -8.94 1.26 1.33
C TRP A 45 -10.32 1.60 0.76
N GLU A 46 -10.44 2.60 -0.12
CA GLU A 46 -11.71 2.95 -0.79
C GLU A 46 -12.37 1.74 -1.46
N LEU A 47 -11.58 0.92 -2.18
CA LEU A 47 -12.05 -0.28 -2.90
C LEU A 47 -12.37 -1.47 -1.99
N SER A 48 -11.84 -1.51 -0.77
CA SER A 48 -12.01 -2.65 0.14
C SER A 48 -13.46 -2.78 0.58
N ALA A 49 -13.95 -4.02 0.66
CA ALA A 49 -15.31 -4.30 1.14
C ALA A 49 -15.45 -3.90 2.61
N LEU A 50 -16.67 -3.54 3.03
CA LEU A 50 -16.93 -3.11 4.42
C LEU A 50 -16.53 -4.19 5.43
N LYS A 51 -16.77 -5.47 5.10
CA LYS A 51 -16.36 -6.61 5.92
C LYS A 51 -14.85 -6.65 6.11
N ASP A 52 -14.08 -6.45 5.04
CA ASP A 52 -12.62 -6.45 5.10
C ASP A 52 -12.09 -5.27 5.92
N LYS A 53 -12.69 -4.09 5.75
CA LYS A 53 -12.36 -2.89 6.54
C LYS A 53 -12.57 -3.12 8.03
N GLN A 54 -13.70 -3.71 8.42
CA GLN A 54 -13.97 -4.05 9.82
C GLN A 54 -12.91 -5.03 10.34
N SER A 55 -12.62 -6.07 9.56
CA SER A 55 -11.65 -7.09 9.96
C SER A 55 -10.25 -6.52 10.16
N ILE A 56 -9.85 -5.61 9.27
CA ILE A 56 -8.57 -4.91 9.38
C ILE A 56 -8.53 -4.01 10.61
N PHE A 57 -9.61 -3.27 10.89
CA PHE A 57 -9.73 -2.41 12.07
C PHE A 57 -9.58 -3.21 13.37
N GLU A 58 -10.36 -4.28 13.54
CA GLU A 58 -10.33 -5.13 14.74
C GLU A 58 -8.96 -5.81 14.93
N ALA A 59 -8.34 -6.27 13.83
CA ALA A 59 -7.03 -6.90 13.88
C ALA A 59 -5.90 -5.92 14.21
N TYR A 60 -6.08 -4.63 13.94
CA TYR A 60 -5.07 -3.61 14.18
C TYR A 60 -5.24 -2.92 15.54
N GLU A 61 -6.42 -2.37 15.83
CA GLU A 61 -6.69 -1.64 17.08
C GLU A 61 -6.85 -2.59 18.26
N ASN A 62 -7.65 -3.64 18.07
CA ASN A 62 -8.01 -4.55 19.16
C ASN A 62 -7.11 -5.79 19.21
N LYS A 63 -6.13 -5.89 18.30
CA LYS A 63 -5.22 -7.05 18.14
C LYS A 63 -5.96 -8.39 18.05
N ARG A 64 -7.22 -8.38 17.59
CA ARG A 64 -8.05 -9.58 17.49
C ARG A 64 -7.65 -10.43 16.28
N SER A 65 -7.90 -11.74 16.37
CA SER A 65 -7.85 -12.60 15.20
C SER A 65 -8.95 -12.20 14.22
N TYR A 66 -8.71 -12.43 12.93
CA TYR A 66 -9.73 -12.28 11.89
C TYR A 66 -10.95 -13.20 12.12
N GLU A 67 -10.80 -14.24 12.94
CA GLU A 67 -11.86 -15.20 13.29
C GLU A 67 -12.69 -14.76 14.52
N ASP A 68 -12.13 -13.88 15.37
CA ASP A 68 -12.73 -13.45 16.64
C ASP A 68 -13.47 -12.11 16.53
N ILE A 69 -13.81 -11.69 15.31
CA ILE A 69 -14.48 -10.42 15.09
C ILE A 69 -15.94 -10.56 15.54
N PRO A 70 -16.40 -9.75 16.51
CA PRO A 70 -17.79 -9.81 16.96
C PRO A 70 -18.73 -9.50 15.80
N LYS A 71 -19.74 -10.35 15.61
CA LYS A 71 -20.78 -10.17 14.59
C LYS A 71 -21.74 -9.02 14.94
N GLU A 72 -21.77 -8.62 16.21
CA GLU A 72 -22.58 -7.53 16.76
C GLU A 72 -21.69 -6.30 17.05
N GLY A 73 -22.19 -5.10 16.78
CA GLY A 73 -21.44 -3.84 17.00
C GLY A 73 -20.47 -3.45 15.87
N LEU A 74 -20.71 -3.91 14.63
CA LEU A 74 -19.92 -3.54 13.46
C LEU A 74 -19.89 -2.01 13.28
N LYS A 75 -18.70 -1.47 13.03
CA LYS A 75 -18.53 -0.04 12.80
C LYS A 75 -19.08 0.33 11.43
N GLY A 76 -19.72 1.49 11.36
CA GLY A 76 -20.20 2.05 10.09
C GLY A 76 -19.05 2.36 9.13
N ARG A 77 -19.36 2.41 7.83
CA ARG A 77 -18.40 2.76 6.78
C ARG A 77 -17.68 4.08 7.06
N ASP A 78 -18.42 5.09 7.51
CA ASP A 78 -17.86 6.43 7.74
C ASP A 78 -16.89 6.44 8.91
N TYR A 79 -17.21 5.72 9.98
CA TYR A 79 -16.29 5.54 11.12
C TYR A 79 -14.98 4.90 10.66
N LEU A 80 -15.05 3.82 9.87
CA LEU A 80 -13.88 3.10 9.39
C LEU A 80 -13.05 3.94 8.40
N ASN A 81 -13.71 4.75 7.56
CA ASN A 81 -13.03 5.68 6.66
C ASN A 81 -12.36 6.83 7.43
N ASN A 82 -12.98 7.36 8.47
CA ASN A 82 -12.39 8.39 9.33
C ASN A 82 -11.17 7.85 10.07
N TRP A 83 -11.29 6.69 10.70
CA TRP A 83 -10.17 5.99 11.33
C TRP A 83 -9.00 5.82 10.35
N TRP A 84 -9.28 5.32 9.14
CA TRP A 84 -8.23 5.21 8.11
C TRP A 84 -7.65 6.57 7.73
N GLY A 85 -8.46 7.62 7.61
CA GLY A 85 -8.04 8.98 7.29
C GLY A 85 -7.02 9.55 8.29
N GLU A 86 -7.22 9.26 9.58
CA GLU A 86 -6.40 9.75 10.70
C GLU A 86 -5.07 9.00 10.85
N LEU A 87 -4.93 7.80 10.27
CA LEU A 87 -3.70 7.01 10.39
C LEU A 87 -2.49 7.66 9.71
N ALA A 88 -1.36 7.60 10.40
CA ALA A 88 -0.05 7.91 9.83
C ALA A 88 0.26 6.99 8.63
N LEU A 89 1.01 7.51 7.66
CA LEU A 89 1.37 6.77 6.44
C LEU A 89 2.10 5.46 6.76
N GLU A 90 2.97 5.48 7.76
CA GLU A 90 3.74 4.33 8.24
C GLU A 90 2.80 3.22 8.76
N SER A 91 1.77 3.58 9.52
CA SER A 91 0.73 2.66 9.99
C SER A 91 -0.07 2.06 8.84
N LYS A 92 -0.50 2.90 7.88
CA LYS A 92 -1.19 2.45 6.65
C LYS A 92 -0.36 1.43 5.88
N ILE A 93 0.95 1.66 5.75
CA ILE A 93 1.87 0.74 5.09
C ILE A 93 1.93 -0.60 5.83
N SER A 94 2.01 -0.57 7.16
CA SER A 94 2.09 -1.78 7.99
C SER A 94 0.83 -2.62 7.84
N ILE A 95 -0.34 -1.99 7.99
CA ILE A 95 -1.66 -2.61 7.83
C ILE A 95 -1.80 -3.23 6.44
N TYR A 96 -1.53 -2.45 5.39
CA TYR A 96 -1.60 -2.91 4.01
C TYR A 96 -0.73 -4.14 3.78
N LYS A 97 0.54 -4.12 4.25
CA LYS A 97 1.45 -5.27 4.11
C LYS A 97 0.89 -6.51 4.80
N LYS A 98 0.35 -6.36 6.01
CA LYS A 98 -0.23 -7.47 6.78
C LYS A 98 -1.46 -8.04 6.07
N ALA A 99 -2.38 -7.18 5.65
CA ALA A 99 -3.59 -7.58 4.93
C ALA A 99 -3.25 -8.30 3.62
N MET A 100 -2.34 -7.75 2.82
CA MET A 100 -1.91 -8.38 1.57
C MET A 100 -1.15 -9.69 1.80
N SER A 101 -0.44 -9.85 2.92
CA SER A 101 0.33 -11.06 3.23
C SER A 101 -0.54 -12.31 3.40
N GLY A 102 -1.81 -12.14 3.79
CA GLY A 102 -2.77 -13.24 3.90
C GLY A 102 -3.38 -13.68 2.57
N LEU A 103 -3.19 -12.90 1.50
CA LEU A 103 -3.79 -13.18 0.19
C LEU A 103 -2.92 -14.09 -0.67
N THR A 104 -3.56 -14.82 -1.59
CA THR A 104 -2.88 -15.59 -2.64
C THR A 104 -2.16 -14.66 -3.62
N LYS A 105 -1.18 -15.19 -4.35
CA LYS A 105 -0.43 -14.42 -5.35
C LYS A 105 -1.33 -13.83 -6.43
N GLU A 106 -2.35 -14.56 -6.85
CA GLU A 106 -3.31 -14.17 -7.88
C GLU A 106 -4.17 -12.99 -7.40
N SER A 107 -4.79 -13.09 -6.22
CA SER A 107 -5.58 -12.01 -5.65
C SER A 107 -4.75 -10.74 -5.41
N ARG A 108 -3.48 -10.90 -5.01
CA ARG A 108 -2.56 -9.74 -4.89
C ARG A 108 -2.36 -9.03 -6.23
N LEU A 109 -2.17 -9.79 -7.31
CA LEU A 109 -1.94 -9.23 -8.64
C LEU A 109 -3.16 -8.46 -9.14
N GLU A 110 -4.36 -8.97 -8.88
CA GLU A 110 -5.62 -8.29 -9.21
C GLU A 110 -5.75 -6.96 -8.48
N ILE A 111 -5.56 -6.96 -7.16
CA ILE A 111 -5.56 -5.72 -6.35
C ILE A 111 -4.49 -4.72 -6.85
N TYR A 112 -3.32 -5.20 -7.26
CA TYR A 112 -2.29 -4.33 -7.84
C TYR A 112 -2.70 -3.70 -9.18
N LYS A 113 -3.43 -4.44 -10.02
CA LYS A 113 -3.99 -3.92 -11.28
C LYS A 113 -5.03 -2.84 -10.99
N ASP A 114 -5.99 -3.13 -10.12
CA ASP A 114 -7.08 -2.19 -9.76
C ASP A 114 -6.53 -0.89 -9.19
N MET A 115 -5.56 -0.99 -8.26
CA MET A 115 -4.86 0.18 -7.75
C MET A 115 -4.18 0.97 -8.88
N GLY A 116 -3.46 0.27 -9.77
CA GLY A 116 -2.75 0.89 -10.90
C GLY A 116 -3.67 1.65 -11.85
N GLU A 117 -4.80 1.05 -12.22
CA GLU A 117 -5.81 1.67 -13.07
C GLU A 117 -6.42 2.91 -12.42
N CYS A 118 -6.72 2.85 -11.13
CA CYS A 118 -7.26 4.02 -10.45
C CYS A 118 -6.24 5.16 -10.34
N LEU A 119 -4.98 4.87 -10.01
CA LEU A 119 -3.95 5.91 -10.00
C LEU A 119 -3.84 6.58 -11.36
N LYS A 120 -3.92 5.80 -12.44
CA LYS A 120 -3.92 6.35 -13.80
C LYS A 120 -5.13 7.28 -14.02
N LYS A 121 -6.33 6.84 -13.66
CA LYS A 121 -7.56 7.65 -13.77
C LYS A 121 -7.51 8.93 -12.92
N LYS A 122 -6.96 8.89 -11.71
CA LYS A 122 -6.84 10.07 -10.83
C LYS A 122 -5.81 11.07 -11.36
N LEU A 123 -4.70 10.59 -11.92
CA LEU A 123 -3.70 11.43 -12.60
C LEU A 123 -4.25 12.03 -13.91
N GLU A 124 -5.07 11.30 -14.65
CA GLU A 124 -5.73 11.80 -15.88
C GLU A 124 -6.84 12.82 -15.58
N LYS A 125 -7.53 12.69 -14.44
CA LYS A 125 -8.60 13.61 -14.03
C LYS A 125 -8.11 14.91 -13.37
N GLY A 126 -6.80 15.14 -13.31
CA GLY A 126 -6.25 16.38 -12.76
C GLY A 126 -6.43 16.49 -11.25
N ILE A 127 -5.98 15.47 -10.51
CA ILE A 127 -5.43 15.68 -9.17
C ILE A 127 -3.95 16.02 -9.31
#